data_AF-A0A816FQS8-F1
#
_entry.id   AF-A0A816FQS8-F1
#
_cell.length_a   1.000
_cell.length_b   1.000
_cell.length_c   1.000
_cell.angle_alpha   90.00
_cell.angle_beta   90.00
_cell.angle_gamma   90.00
#
_symmetry.space_group_name_H-M   'P 1'
#
loop_
_entity.id
_entity.type
_entity.pdbx_description
1 polymer ?
#
loop_
_entity_poly.entity_id
_entity_poly.type
_entity_poly.pdbx_seq_one_letter_code
_entity_poly.pdbx_strand_id
1 'polypeptide(L)'
;VQQEEAPHRSLQSYGIDYYHSYSLEYPNFTKMPRLHRYMNRVKIFHQALRIKYLYRCVFHCFFLFLFSYVLLFNFQRPTNENPSIHWTEVLTIIFVTCMLFEEIHYLKDLLFFMCIIFIVMSGYGVASRSLVYYPNADKFNQSNIDTSFDGRSVFRQITYRVYYLMYGEFGTELSNLDTYPNAAWSISTHVLLAGHMLFVNILLTNLLIAMFSKRFNQVYEDIQNIWHSQQYLFTRQYFTRSPYFPPISLIYDIYHLCRIAIFAVRRAKVFKIIPINKDLIKDWYEFEGASTYEYAHAQVKASEAASMISSQGSDLYNIRKRKETDDNKNDSKNSICSLQKIQDDLTNLKESFEESRRQINDALTQIKQSLAEFKQHSTTKVK
;
A
#
# COMPACT_ATOMS: atom_id res chain seq x y z
N VAL A 1 35.29 0.83 -8.05
CA VAL A 1 35.46 -0.44 -7.31
C VAL A 1 34.14 -0.71 -6.62
N GLN A 2 33.51 -1.82 -7.01
CA GLN A 2 32.23 -2.39 -6.55
C GLN A 2 30.97 -1.51 -6.68
N GLN A 3 30.35 -1.63 -7.87
CA GLN A 3 28.90 -1.53 -8.05
C GLN A 3 28.25 -2.67 -7.27
N GLU A 4 27.38 -2.34 -6.33
CA GLU A 4 26.47 -3.29 -5.71
C GLU A 4 25.25 -3.42 -6.63
N GLU A 5 25.19 -4.54 -7.36
CA GLU A 5 24.10 -4.91 -8.25
C GLU A 5 22.79 -5.03 -7.44
N ALA A 6 21.87 -4.10 -7.65
CA ALA A 6 20.48 -4.31 -7.30
C ALA A 6 19.96 -5.54 -8.07
N PRO A 7 19.21 -6.46 -7.45
CA PRO A 7 18.78 -7.67 -8.12
C PRO A 7 17.73 -7.30 -9.18
N HIS A 8 18.18 -7.24 -10.43
CA HIS A 8 17.34 -7.40 -11.62
C HIS A 8 16.72 -8.81 -11.58
N ARG A 9 15.69 -9.00 -10.73
CA ARG A 9 14.70 -10.04 -10.95
C ARG A 9 13.89 -9.64 -12.17
N SER A 10 14.28 -10.25 -13.29
CA SER A 10 13.53 -10.41 -14.52
C SER A 10 12.02 -10.24 -14.36
N LEU A 11 11.54 -9.00 -14.59
CA LEU A 11 10.16 -8.68 -14.96
C LEU A 11 9.76 -9.26 -16.34
N GLN A 12 10.66 -10.05 -16.96
CA GLN A 12 10.50 -10.64 -18.29
C GLN A 12 9.72 -11.96 -18.34
N SER A 13 9.25 -12.53 -17.21
CA SER A 13 8.48 -13.80 -17.24
C SER A 13 6.98 -13.68 -16.93
N TYR A 14 6.44 -12.47 -16.79
CA TYR A 14 4.98 -12.24 -16.65
C TYR A 14 4.35 -11.56 -17.88
N GLY A 15 5.10 -11.49 -18.98
CA GLY A 15 4.67 -10.84 -20.21
C GLY A 15 4.24 -11.84 -21.28
N ILE A 16 3.18 -12.61 -21.02
CA ILE A 16 2.26 -13.23 -21.98
C ILE A 16 1.15 -13.78 -21.10
N ASP A 17 0.02 -13.09 -21.03
CA ASP A 17 -1.32 -13.68 -21.01
C ASP A 17 -2.35 -12.66 -20.50
N TYR A 18 -3.39 -12.48 -21.31
CA TYR A 18 -4.60 -11.67 -21.06
C TYR A 18 -4.46 -10.14 -21.11
N TYR A 19 -3.90 -9.60 -22.20
CA TYR A 19 -4.40 -8.32 -22.70
C TYR A 19 -5.80 -8.53 -23.29
N HIS A 20 -6.82 -8.55 -22.44
CA HIS A 20 -8.16 -8.22 -22.91
C HIS A 20 -8.12 -6.72 -23.22
N SER A 21 -7.77 -6.40 -24.47
CA SER A 21 -7.83 -5.05 -25.02
C SER A 21 -9.29 -4.62 -25.05
N TYR A 22 -9.78 -4.13 -23.91
CA TYR A 22 -10.92 -3.23 -23.89
C TYR A 22 -10.41 -1.89 -24.42
N SER A 23 -10.20 -1.80 -25.74
CA SER A 23 -10.24 -0.50 -26.37
C SER A 23 -11.62 0.07 -26.04
N LEU A 24 -11.67 1.27 -25.46
CA LEU A 24 -12.87 2.10 -25.49
C LEU A 24 -13.08 2.53 -26.94
N GLU A 25 -13.39 1.58 -27.81
CA GLU A 25 -13.96 1.87 -29.11
C GLU A 25 -15.35 2.42 -28.81
N TYR A 26 -15.46 3.74 -28.76
CA TYR A 26 -16.76 4.38 -28.60
C TYR A 26 -17.62 3.89 -29.77
N PRO A 27 -18.70 3.14 -29.52
CA PRO A 27 -19.49 2.60 -30.60
C PRO A 27 -19.97 3.77 -31.43
N ASN A 28 -19.75 3.71 -32.75
CA ASN A 28 -20.03 4.81 -33.65
C ASN A 28 -21.56 5.06 -33.65
N PHE A 29 -22.01 5.98 -32.78
CA PHE A 29 -23.40 6.11 -32.36
C PHE A 29 -24.35 6.56 -33.49
N THR A 30 -23.80 6.95 -34.62
CA THR A 30 -24.49 7.53 -35.77
C THR A 30 -25.38 6.51 -36.50
N LYS A 31 -25.05 5.21 -36.46
CA LYS A 31 -25.78 4.15 -37.21
C LYS A 31 -26.80 3.34 -36.41
N MET A 32 -27.03 3.67 -35.13
CA MET A 32 -27.85 2.84 -34.21
C MET A 32 -29.24 3.44 -33.93
N PRO A 33 -30.29 2.60 -33.72
CA PRO A 33 -31.62 3.07 -33.31
C PRO A 33 -31.57 3.81 -31.96
N ARG A 34 -32.45 4.80 -31.78
CA ARG A 34 -32.42 5.76 -30.66
C ARG A 34 -32.34 5.09 -29.28
N LEU A 35 -33.12 4.03 -29.06
CA LEU A 35 -33.14 3.29 -27.78
C LEU A 35 -31.80 2.58 -27.52
N HIS A 36 -31.23 1.93 -28.53
CA HIS A 36 -29.94 1.25 -28.40
C HIS A 36 -28.79 2.23 -28.14
N ARG A 37 -28.83 3.41 -28.78
CA ARG A 37 -27.89 4.51 -28.50
C ARG A 37 -27.97 4.97 -27.04
N TYR A 38 -29.18 5.14 -26.51
CA TYR A 38 -29.40 5.53 -25.12
C TYR A 38 -28.91 4.45 -24.14
N MET A 39 -29.27 3.19 -24.37
CA MET A 39 -28.82 2.06 -23.54
C MET A 39 -27.29 1.92 -23.52
N ASN A 40 -26.62 2.13 -24.66
CA ASN A 40 -25.15 2.10 -24.71
C ASN A 40 -24.52 3.26 -23.92
N ARG A 41 -25.13 4.46 -23.95
CA ARG A 41 -24.66 5.59 -23.12
C ARG A 41 -24.81 5.30 -21.63
N VAL A 42 -25.95 4.76 -21.22
CA VAL A 42 -26.22 4.35 -19.83
C VAL A 42 -25.21 3.27 -19.39
N LYS A 43 -24.95 2.29 -20.26
CA LYS A 43 -23.95 1.24 -19.99
C LYS A 43 -22.54 1.83 -19.80
N ILE A 44 -22.10 2.72 -20.68
CA ILE A 44 -20.78 3.37 -20.58
C ILE A 44 -20.69 4.21 -19.30
N PHE A 45 -21.78 4.90 -18.92
CA PHE A 45 -21.85 5.67 -17.69
C PHE A 45 -21.67 4.79 -16.44
N HIS A 46 -22.44 3.71 -16.30
CA HIS A 46 -22.30 2.79 -15.15
C HIS A 46 -20.99 1.98 -15.17
N GLN A 47 -20.35 1.82 -16.33
CA GLN A 47 -19.03 1.19 -16.45
C GLN A 47 -17.88 2.12 -16.07
N ALA A 48 -18.11 3.42 -15.94
CA ALA A 48 -17.08 4.37 -15.56
C ALA A 48 -16.56 4.08 -14.15
N LEU A 49 -15.23 4.07 -13.99
CA LEU A 49 -14.54 3.71 -12.75
C LEU A 49 -15.04 4.49 -11.52
N ARG A 50 -15.24 5.81 -11.70
CA ARG A 50 -15.72 6.71 -10.66
C ARG A 50 -17.12 6.34 -10.18
N ILE A 51 -17.99 5.95 -11.09
CA ILE A 51 -19.37 5.57 -10.79
C ILE A 51 -19.41 4.21 -10.07
N LYS A 52 -18.61 3.23 -10.51
CA LYS A 52 -18.45 1.95 -9.80
C LYS A 52 -18.00 2.16 -8.35
N TYR A 53 -17.00 3.02 -8.14
CA TYR A 53 -16.51 3.36 -6.80
C TYR A 53 -17.61 4.02 -5.95
N LEU A 54 -18.31 5.01 -6.51
CA LEU A 54 -19.40 5.70 -5.82
C LEU A 54 -20.49 4.72 -5.37
N TYR A 55 -20.92 3.78 -6.23
CA TYR A 55 -21.89 2.77 -5.84
C TYR A 55 -21.40 1.92 -4.69
N ARG A 56 -20.15 1.43 -4.74
CA ARG A 56 -19.60 0.64 -3.63
C ARG A 56 -19.61 1.42 -2.32
N CYS A 57 -19.25 2.71 -2.32
CA CYS A 57 -19.32 3.55 -1.12
C CYS A 57 -20.75 3.70 -0.59
N VAL A 58 -21.71 4.06 -1.45
CA VAL A 58 -23.11 4.26 -1.06
C VAL A 58 -23.71 2.96 -0.50
N PHE A 59 -23.50 1.83 -1.18
CA PHE A 59 -23.99 0.54 -0.69
C PHE A 59 -23.28 0.05 0.57
N HIS A 60 -22.00 0.41 0.77
CA HIS A 60 -21.30 0.11 2.02
C HIS A 60 -21.90 0.91 3.19
N CYS A 61 -22.18 2.20 3.01
CA CYS A 61 -22.88 3.00 4.02
C CYS A 61 -24.29 2.44 4.30
N PHE A 62 -25.04 2.06 3.26
CA PHE A 62 -26.34 1.40 3.41
C PHE A 62 -26.22 0.09 4.21
N PHE A 63 -25.22 -0.73 3.90
CA PHE A 63 -24.97 -1.97 4.65
C PHE A 63 -24.68 -1.68 6.12
N LEU A 64 -23.82 -0.71 6.45
CA LEU A 64 -23.51 -0.34 7.83
C LEU A 64 -24.77 0.08 8.58
N PHE A 65 -25.64 0.87 7.93
CA PHE A 65 -26.93 1.27 8.51
C PHE A 65 -27.87 0.07 8.72
N LEU A 66 -28.04 -0.78 7.70
CA LEU A 66 -28.87 -1.99 7.78
C LEU A 66 -28.38 -2.94 8.87
N PHE A 67 -27.07 -3.19 8.92
CA PHE A 67 -26.43 -4.04 9.91
C PHE A 67 -26.61 -3.49 11.32
N SER A 68 -26.38 -2.19 11.53
CA SER A 68 -26.59 -1.52 12.82
C SER A 68 -28.05 -1.56 13.25
N TYR A 69 -28.99 -1.32 12.32
CA TYR A 69 -30.42 -1.40 12.58
C TYR A 69 -30.84 -2.80 13.01
N VAL A 70 -30.41 -3.84 12.28
CA VAL A 70 -30.73 -5.23 12.62
C VAL A 70 -30.16 -5.59 13.99
N LEU A 71 -28.89 -5.22 14.25
CA LEU A 71 -28.22 -5.53 15.51
C LEU A 71 -28.87 -4.85 16.72
N LEU A 72 -29.30 -3.60 16.58
CA LEU A 72 -29.88 -2.83 17.68
C LEU A 72 -31.36 -3.11 17.93
N PHE A 73 -32.15 -3.33 16.88
CA PHE A 73 -33.62 -3.33 16.99
C PHE A 73 -34.28 -4.67 16.66
N ASN A 74 -33.73 -5.43 15.71
CA ASN A 74 -34.40 -6.62 15.16
C ASN A 74 -33.68 -7.94 15.47
N PHE A 75 -32.63 -7.92 16.29
CA PHE A 75 -31.90 -9.13 16.67
C PHE A 75 -32.63 -9.86 17.81
N GLN A 76 -33.71 -10.57 17.46
CA GLN A 76 -34.54 -11.31 18.39
C GLN A 76 -34.37 -12.82 18.20
N ARG A 77 -34.37 -13.58 19.30
CA ARG A 77 -34.32 -15.04 19.24
C ARG A 77 -35.63 -15.57 18.65
N PRO A 78 -35.61 -16.49 17.68
CA PRO A 78 -36.83 -17.11 17.17
C PRO A 78 -37.55 -17.83 18.32
N THR A 79 -38.83 -17.51 18.51
CA THR A 79 -39.71 -18.12 19.51
C THR A 79 -40.74 -19.01 18.81
N ASN A 80 -41.43 -19.87 19.57
CA ASN A 80 -42.44 -20.78 19.01
C ASN A 80 -43.63 -20.04 18.36
N GLU A 81 -43.85 -18.77 18.72
CA GLU A 81 -44.92 -17.92 18.17
C GLU A 81 -44.51 -17.20 16.88
N ASN A 82 -43.22 -16.85 16.75
CA ASN A 82 -42.64 -16.26 15.53
C ASN A 82 -41.38 -17.06 15.12
N PRO A 83 -41.57 -18.20 14.43
CA PRO A 83 -40.45 -19.06 14.03
C PRO A 83 -39.63 -18.49 12.85
N SER A 84 -40.16 -17.48 12.15
CA SER A 84 -39.53 -16.93 10.96
C SER A 84 -38.54 -15.82 11.30
N ILE A 85 -37.28 -16.02 10.87
CA ILE A 85 -36.25 -14.98 10.81
C ILE A 85 -36.79 -13.81 9.98
N HIS A 86 -36.69 -12.59 10.51
CA HIS A 86 -37.15 -11.41 9.77
C HIS A 86 -36.32 -11.24 8.49
N TRP A 87 -36.97 -10.83 7.39
CA TRP A 87 -36.30 -10.75 6.08
C TRP A 87 -35.07 -9.83 6.09
N THR A 88 -35.04 -8.81 6.96
CA THR A 88 -33.89 -7.91 7.12
C THR A 88 -32.66 -8.62 7.69
N GLU A 89 -32.85 -9.63 8.54
CA GLU A 89 -31.77 -10.44 9.09
C GLU A 89 -31.23 -11.40 8.04
N VAL A 90 -32.10 -12.07 7.28
CA VAL A 90 -31.69 -12.89 6.13
C VAL A 90 -30.90 -12.07 5.10
N LEU A 91 -31.38 -10.87 4.79
CA LEU A 91 -30.68 -9.94 3.89
C LEU A 91 -29.29 -9.58 4.42
N THR A 92 -29.18 -9.27 5.72
CA THR A 92 -27.91 -8.95 6.37
C THR A 92 -26.94 -10.13 6.35
N ILE A 93 -27.42 -11.35 6.61
CA ILE A 93 -26.62 -12.58 6.54
C ILE A 93 -26.04 -12.77 5.14
N ILE A 94 -26.87 -12.66 4.10
CA ILE A 94 -26.41 -12.75 2.70
C ILE A 94 -25.34 -11.70 2.41
N PHE A 95 -25.55 -10.45 2.83
CA PHE A 95 -24.58 -9.38 2.65
C PHE A 95 -23.23 -9.67 3.32
N VAL A 96 -23.26 -10.11 4.58
CA VAL A 96 -22.06 -10.45 5.36
C VAL A 96 -21.31 -11.62 4.72
N THR A 97 -22.00 -12.70 4.34
CA THR A 97 -21.35 -13.84 3.67
C THR A 97 -20.70 -13.44 2.36
N CYS A 98 -21.37 -12.63 1.54
CA CYS A 98 -20.80 -12.15 0.28
C CYS A 98 -19.55 -11.29 0.49
N MET A 99 -19.54 -10.42 1.51
CA MET A 99 -18.38 -9.59 1.83
C MET A 99 -17.22 -10.39 2.42
N LEU A 100 -17.49 -11.38 3.27
CA LEU A 100 -16.43 -12.23 3.85
C LEU A 100 -15.63 -12.97 2.78
N PHE A 101 -16.29 -13.50 1.74
CA PHE A 101 -15.58 -14.15 0.62
C PHE A 101 -14.63 -13.20 -0.13
N GLU A 102 -14.93 -11.91 -0.19
CA GLU A 102 -14.10 -10.92 -0.87
C GLU A 102 -12.85 -10.52 -0.06
N GLU A 103 -12.89 -10.62 1.27
CA GLU A 103 -11.93 -9.98 2.17
C GLU A 103 -10.92 -10.93 2.84
N ILE A 104 -11.09 -12.27 2.75
CA ILE A 104 -10.21 -13.27 3.41
C ILE A 104 -8.72 -13.13 3.02
N HIS A 105 -8.40 -12.52 1.88
CA HIS A 105 -7.03 -12.38 1.41
C HIS A 105 -6.15 -11.43 2.26
N TYR A 106 -6.75 -10.45 2.94
CA TYR A 106 -6.01 -9.34 3.56
C TYR A 106 -5.47 -9.62 4.97
N LEU A 107 -5.88 -10.71 5.62
CA LEU A 107 -5.49 -11.00 7.02
C LEU A 107 -4.08 -11.60 7.16
N LYS A 108 -3.45 -12.00 6.06
CA LYS A 108 -2.18 -12.74 6.08
C LYS A 108 -0.99 -11.89 6.53
N ASP A 109 -1.03 -10.59 6.29
CA ASP A 109 0.13 -9.70 6.52
C ASP A 109 0.31 -9.32 7.99
N LEU A 110 -0.76 -9.38 8.80
CA LEU A 110 -0.72 -9.10 10.24
C LEU A 110 -0.39 -10.34 11.09
N LEU A 111 -0.53 -11.54 10.52
CA LEU A 111 -0.44 -12.79 11.27
C LEU A 111 0.96 -13.02 11.85
N PHE A 112 2.02 -12.67 11.11
CA PHE A 112 3.40 -12.83 11.58
C PHE A 112 3.68 -12.03 12.87
N PHE A 113 3.19 -10.80 12.94
CA PHE A 113 3.38 -9.95 14.12
C PHE A 113 2.57 -10.45 15.32
N MET A 114 1.33 -10.88 15.08
CA MET A 114 0.48 -11.48 16.13
C MET A 114 1.10 -12.78 16.69
N CYS A 115 1.76 -13.59 15.85
CA CYS A 115 2.47 -14.79 16.30
C CYS A 115 3.64 -14.46 17.26
N ILE A 116 4.41 -13.40 16.99
CA ILE A 116 5.52 -12.99 17.86
C ILE A 116 5.00 -12.58 19.24
N ILE A 117 3.97 -11.72 19.28
CA ILE A 117 3.34 -11.31 20.54
C ILE A 117 2.81 -12.52 21.30
N PHE A 118 2.14 -13.45 20.61
CA PHE A 118 1.58 -14.66 21.21
C PHE A 118 2.65 -15.56 21.85
N ILE A 119 3.81 -15.75 21.21
CA ILE A 119 4.91 -16.57 21.74
C ILE A 119 5.46 -15.96 23.04
N VAL A 120 5.70 -14.64 23.05
CA VAL A 120 6.22 -13.93 24.23
C VAL A 120 5.21 -13.98 25.38
N MET A 121 3.92 -13.75 25.10
CA MET A 121 2.86 -13.84 26.11
C MET A 121 2.71 -15.25 26.67
N SER A 122 2.79 -16.27 25.82
CA SER A 122 2.62 -17.67 26.25
C SER A 122 3.73 -18.11 27.20
N GLY A 123 4.98 -17.65 26.99
CA GLY A 123 6.11 -18.00 27.85
C GLY A 123 5.91 -17.56 29.31
N TYR A 124 5.55 -16.29 29.53
CA TYR A 124 5.26 -15.79 30.87
C TYR A 124 3.93 -16.32 31.42
N GLY A 125 2.89 -16.43 30.60
CA GLY A 125 1.58 -16.92 31.04
C GLY A 125 1.63 -18.36 31.57
N VAL A 126 2.40 -19.25 30.93
CA VAL A 126 2.59 -20.63 31.40
C VAL A 126 3.43 -20.65 32.68
N ALA A 127 4.53 -19.89 32.72
CA ALA A 127 5.43 -19.86 33.89
C ALA A 127 4.74 -19.27 35.13
N SER A 128 4.06 -18.13 34.99
CA SER A 128 3.28 -17.51 36.07
C SER A 128 2.17 -18.44 36.56
N ARG A 129 1.44 -19.10 35.65
CA ARG A 129 0.40 -20.06 36.03
C ARG A 129 0.97 -21.25 36.80
N SER A 130 2.10 -21.80 36.37
CA SER A 130 2.76 -22.93 37.02
C SER A 130 3.16 -22.59 38.47
N LEU A 131 3.76 -21.42 38.68
CA LEU A 131 4.22 -20.97 40.01
C LEU A 131 3.06 -20.58 40.95
N VAL A 132 2.02 -19.94 40.42
CA VAL A 132 0.89 -19.40 41.21
C VAL A 132 -0.13 -20.50 41.58
N TYR A 133 -0.40 -21.44 40.66
CA TYR A 133 -1.54 -22.37 40.80
C TYR A 133 -1.19 -23.69 41.49
N TYR A 134 -0.01 -24.27 41.22
CA TYR A 134 0.36 -25.57 41.78
C TYR A 134 0.42 -25.60 43.32
N PRO A 135 0.89 -24.55 44.04
CA PRO A 135 0.95 -24.57 45.50
C PRO A 135 -0.34 -24.15 46.22
N ASN A 136 -1.38 -23.66 45.51
CA ASN A 136 -2.62 -23.14 46.11
C ASN A 136 -3.90 -23.83 45.59
N ALA A 137 -3.78 -24.99 44.93
CA ALA A 137 -4.91 -25.73 44.36
C ALA A 137 -6.03 -26.01 45.40
N ASP A 138 -5.66 -26.25 46.66
CA ASP A 138 -6.61 -26.59 47.72
C ASP A 138 -7.34 -25.37 48.31
N LYS A 139 -6.72 -24.18 48.29
CA LYS A 139 -7.33 -22.93 48.83
C LYS A 139 -8.27 -22.26 47.83
N PHE A 140 -8.00 -22.39 46.53
CA PHE A 140 -8.84 -21.81 45.49
C PHE A 140 -10.16 -22.56 45.29
N ASN A 141 -10.25 -23.85 45.67
CA ASN A 141 -11.50 -24.62 45.73
C ASN A 141 -12.57 -23.99 46.66
N GLN A 142 -12.17 -23.08 47.55
CA GLN A 142 -13.03 -22.46 48.55
C GLN A 142 -13.57 -21.07 48.14
N SER A 143 -12.98 -20.47 47.11
CA SER A 143 -13.52 -19.32 46.41
C SER A 143 -14.30 -19.82 45.21
N ASN A 144 -15.48 -19.27 44.91
CA ASN A 144 -16.35 -19.68 43.80
C ASN A 144 -15.74 -19.40 42.40
N ILE A 145 -14.54 -19.88 42.16
CA ILE A 145 -13.76 -19.74 40.93
C ILE A 145 -13.46 -21.18 40.51
N ASP A 146 -14.19 -21.67 39.51
CA ASP A 146 -14.09 -23.04 39.01
C ASP A 146 -12.62 -23.46 38.80
N THR A 147 -12.12 -24.31 39.68
CA THR A 147 -10.78 -24.93 39.67
C THR A 147 -10.75 -26.22 38.87
N SER A 148 -11.84 -26.56 38.17
CA SER A 148 -11.85 -27.66 37.21
C SER A 148 -10.77 -27.43 36.15
N PHE A 149 -10.01 -28.49 35.82
CA PHE A 149 -9.02 -28.50 34.74
C PHE A 149 -9.72 -28.45 33.37
N ASP A 150 -10.45 -27.36 33.15
CA ASP A 150 -11.04 -27.02 31.87
C ASP A 150 -9.97 -26.26 31.08
N GLY A 151 -9.55 -26.81 29.94
CA GLY A 151 -8.55 -26.18 29.07
C GLY A 151 -8.91 -24.74 28.70
N ARG A 152 -10.21 -24.40 28.66
CA ARG A 152 -10.69 -23.04 28.40
C ARG A 152 -10.37 -22.06 29.53
N SER A 153 -10.52 -22.48 30.79
CA SER A 153 -10.28 -21.61 31.95
C SER A 153 -8.79 -21.36 32.15
N VAL A 154 -7.96 -22.39 31.87
CA VAL A 154 -6.50 -22.33 31.91
C VAL A 154 -5.97 -21.42 30.81
N PHE A 155 -6.43 -21.60 29.57
CA PHE A 155 -6.03 -20.75 28.44
C PHE A 155 -6.41 -19.28 28.67
N ARG A 156 -7.64 -19.01 29.14
CA ARG A 156 -8.08 -17.65 29.48
C ARG A 156 -7.14 -17.01 30.50
N GLN A 157 -6.74 -17.73 31.54
CA GLN A 157 -5.87 -17.17 32.58
C GLN A 157 -4.43 -16.93 32.09
N ILE A 158 -3.90 -17.82 31.26
CA ILE A 158 -2.55 -17.70 30.66
C ILE A 158 -2.48 -16.52 29.69
N THR A 159 -3.50 -16.32 28.86
CA THR A 159 -3.44 -15.35 27.75
C THR A 159 -4.06 -14.00 28.10
N TYR A 160 -5.25 -13.99 28.71
CA TYR A 160 -5.98 -12.75 28.98
C TYR A 160 -5.22 -11.89 29.98
N ARG A 161 -4.81 -12.44 31.13
CA ARG A 161 -4.16 -11.65 32.19
C ARG A 161 -2.84 -11.05 31.72
N VAL A 162 -2.03 -11.82 31.00
CA VAL A 162 -0.73 -11.39 30.48
C VAL A 162 -0.86 -10.31 29.42
N TYR A 163 -1.91 -10.36 28.60
CA TYR A 163 -2.21 -9.32 27.63
C TYR A 163 -2.48 -7.97 28.32
N TYR A 164 -3.36 -7.92 29.32
CA TYR A 164 -3.64 -6.69 30.07
C TYR A 164 -2.43 -6.17 30.86
N LEU A 165 -1.58 -7.08 31.32
CA LEU A 165 -0.32 -6.74 31.97
C LEU A 165 0.62 -5.94 31.04
N MET A 166 0.63 -6.21 29.73
CA MET A 166 1.40 -5.44 28.75
C MET A 166 0.96 -3.96 28.69
N TYR A 167 -0.33 -3.69 28.93
CA TYR A 167 -0.88 -2.33 28.97
C TYR A 167 -0.78 -1.68 30.35
N GLY A 168 -0.17 -2.35 31.33
CA GLY A 168 0.03 -1.82 32.68
C GLY A 168 -1.13 -2.05 33.65
N GLU A 169 -2.07 -2.93 33.34
CA GLU A 169 -3.12 -3.32 34.29
C GLU A 169 -2.63 -4.49 35.16
N PHE A 170 -2.25 -4.20 36.41
CA PHE A 170 -1.64 -5.17 37.33
C PHE A 170 -2.66 -6.05 38.09
N GLY A 171 -3.95 -5.68 38.10
CA GLY A 171 -5.04 -6.46 38.65
C GLY A 171 -4.73 -7.13 40.00
N THR A 172 -4.97 -8.45 40.08
CA THR A 172 -4.72 -9.28 41.27
C THR A 172 -3.28 -9.81 41.38
N GLU A 173 -2.42 -9.55 40.39
CA GLU A 173 -1.05 -10.08 40.39
C GLU A 173 -0.20 -9.41 41.47
N LEU A 174 -0.55 -8.20 41.88
CA LEU A 174 0.08 -7.52 43.02
C LEU A 174 -0.45 -8.01 44.37
N SER A 175 -1.74 -8.36 44.46
CA SER A 175 -2.37 -8.81 45.71
C SER A 175 -2.09 -10.27 46.03
N ASN A 176 -1.90 -11.12 45.01
CA ASN A 176 -1.58 -12.54 45.20
C ASN A 176 -0.16 -12.73 45.79
N LEU A 177 0.69 -11.70 45.77
CA LEU A 177 2.07 -11.71 46.26
C LEU A 177 2.16 -11.95 47.77
N ASP A 178 1.14 -11.52 48.52
CA ASP A 178 1.08 -11.62 49.98
C ASP A 178 0.41 -12.91 50.48
N THR A 179 -0.14 -13.72 49.57
CA THR A 179 -0.96 -14.90 49.92
C THR A 179 -0.15 -16.21 50.03
N TYR A 180 1.14 -16.18 49.68
CA TYR A 180 1.98 -17.39 49.66
C TYR A 180 2.53 -17.73 51.05
N PRO A 181 2.38 -18.99 51.50
CA PRO A 181 2.95 -19.43 52.79
C PRO A 181 4.48 -19.51 52.77
N ASN A 182 5.10 -19.55 51.59
CA ASN A 182 6.53 -19.75 51.40
C ASN A 182 7.17 -18.54 50.70
N ALA A 183 8.13 -17.90 51.37
CA ALA A 183 8.84 -16.73 50.85
C ALA A 183 9.52 -16.97 49.49
N ALA A 184 10.06 -18.18 49.26
CA ALA A 184 10.73 -18.51 48.01
C ALA A 184 9.80 -18.40 46.78
N TRP A 185 8.56 -18.91 46.87
CA TRP A 185 7.59 -18.87 45.77
C TRP A 185 7.07 -17.46 45.51
N SER A 186 6.88 -16.68 46.59
CA SER A 186 6.54 -15.27 46.48
C SER A 186 7.65 -14.51 45.75
N ILE A 187 8.90 -14.63 46.19
CA ILE A 187 10.06 -13.96 45.57
C ILE A 187 10.23 -14.37 44.11
N SER A 188 10.11 -15.65 43.76
CA SER A 188 10.19 -16.11 42.37
C SER A 188 9.12 -15.49 41.47
N THR A 189 7.90 -15.30 41.99
CA THR A 189 6.81 -14.66 41.25
C THR A 189 7.07 -13.17 41.04
N HIS A 190 7.62 -12.47 42.04
CA HIS A 190 8.04 -11.06 41.92
C HIS A 190 9.14 -10.89 40.88
N VAL A 191 10.16 -11.74 40.91
CA VAL A 191 11.28 -11.70 39.95
C VAL A 191 10.78 -11.97 38.54
N LEU A 192 9.87 -12.94 38.37
CA LEU A 192 9.28 -13.26 37.07
C LEU A 192 8.41 -12.12 36.54
N LEU A 193 7.59 -11.50 37.39
CA LEU A 193 6.76 -10.34 37.03
C LEU A 193 7.62 -9.13 36.65
N ALA A 194 8.62 -8.79 37.47
CA ALA A 194 9.53 -7.68 37.19
C ALA A 194 10.34 -7.91 35.91
N GLY A 195 10.83 -9.14 35.70
CA GLY A 195 11.53 -9.54 34.48
C GLY A 195 10.65 -9.45 33.24
N HIS A 196 9.39 -9.89 33.33
CA HIS A 196 8.42 -9.74 32.25
C HIS A 196 8.12 -8.28 31.92
N MET A 197 7.88 -7.44 32.93
CA MET A 197 7.61 -6.01 32.71
C MET A 197 8.80 -5.28 32.12
N LEU A 198 10.02 -5.60 32.56
CA LEU A 198 11.24 -5.05 31.98
C LEU A 198 11.38 -5.49 30.52
N PHE A 199 11.24 -6.78 30.25
CA PHE A 199 11.46 -7.32 28.90
C PHE A 199 10.38 -6.86 27.90
N VAL A 200 9.11 -6.88 28.28
CA VAL A 200 8.01 -6.53 27.37
C VAL A 200 7.81 -5.02 27.31
N ASN A 201 7.64 -4.34 28.45
CA ASN A 201 7.22 -2.94 28.44
C ASN A 201 8.39 -1.98 28.21
N ILE A 202 9.58 -2.29 28.74
CA ILE A 202 10.75 -1.39 28.63
C ILE A 202 11.63 -1.76 27.44
N LEU A 203 11.85 -3.05 27.16
CA LEU A 203 12.73 -3.48 26.07
C LEU A 203 11.95 -3.67 24.77
N LEU A 204 10.96 -4.56 24.73
CA LEU A 204 10.29 -4.96 23.50
C LEU A 204 9.44 -3.83 22.91
N THR A 205 8.63 -3.14 23.73
CA THR A 205 7.79 -2.03 23.25
C THR A 205 8.62 -0.85 22.76
N ASN A 206 9.70 -0.48 23.46
CA ASN A 206 10.57 0.61 23.01
C ASN A 206 11.35 0.23 21.74
N LEU A 207 11.82 -1.02 21.63
CA LEU A 207 12.45 -1.50 20.41
C LEU A 207 11.44 -1.56 19.25
N LEU A 208 10.19 -1.96 19.53
CA LEU A 208 9.12 -2.01 18.54
C LEU A 208 8.78 -0.61 18.02
N ILE A 209 8.66 0.38 18.91
CA ILE A 209 8.46 1.79 18.55
C ILE A 209 9.66 2.27 17.71
N ALA A 210 10.89 1.95 18.10
CA ALA A 210 12.09 2.34 17.35
C ALA A 210 12.16 1.68 15.95
N MET A 211 11.84 0.39 15.85
CA MET A 211 11.78 -0.34 14.57
C MET A 211 10.68 0.22 13.68
N PHE A 212 9.48 0.45 14.20
CA PHE A 212 8.40 1.06 13.43
C PHE A 212 8.72 2.48 13.01
N SER A 213 9.31 3.31 13.88
CA SER A 213 9.72 4.67 13.54
C SER A 213 10.76 4.67 12.42
N LYS A 214 11.76 3.78 12.50
CA LYS A 214 12.76 3.62 11.44
C LYS A 214 12.10 3.18 10.12
N ARG A 215 11.22 2.17 10.16
CA ARG A 215 10.52 1.69 8.97
C ARG A 215 9.56 2.74 8.39
N PHE A 216 8.87 3.49 9.24
CA PHE A 216 8.01 4.58 8.84
C PHE A 216 8.81 5.65 8.10
N ASN A 217 9.94 6.09 8.67
CA ASN A 217 10.78 7.10 8.02
C ASN A 217 11.32 6.62 6.67
N GLN A 218 11.77 5.36 6.59
CA GLN A 218 12.21 4.75 5.33
C GLN A 218 11.10 4.71 4.27
N VAL A 219 9.88 4.34 4.66
CA VAL A 219 8.73 4.26 3.74
C VAL A 219 8.19 5.64 3.39
N TYR A 220 8.29 6.60 4.31
CA TYR A 220 7.77 7.95 4.14
C TYR A 220 8.51 8.70 3.04
N GLU A 221 9.83 8.50 2.90
CA GLU A 221 10.63 9.09 1.81
C GLU A 221 10.10 8.67 0.42
N ASP A 222 9.59 7.45 0.28
CA ASP A 222 9.08 6.88 -0.97
C ASP A 222 7.54 6.89 -1.11
N ILE A 223 6.83 7.53 -0.17
CA ILE A 223 5.38 7.39 -0.06
C ILE A 223 4.63 7.84 -1.31
N GLN A 224 5.16 8.84 -2.01
CA GLN A 224 4.56 9.36 -3.24
C GLN A 224 4.63 8.31 -4.37
N ASN A 225 5.76 7.61 -4.52
CA ASN A 225 5.93 6.56 -5.52
C ASN A 225 5.04 5.34 -5.20
N ILE A 226 4.95 4.98 -3.92
CA ILE A 226 4.06 3.92 -3.45
C ILE A 226 2.61 4.32 -3.71
N TRP A 227 2.21 5.55 -3.40
CA TRP A 227 0.86 6.05 -3.65
C TRP A 227 0.48 5.95 -5.13
N HIS A 228 1.34 6.43 -6.03
CA HIS A 228 1.09 6.32 -7.48
C HIS A 228 1.00 4.87 -7.95
N SER A 229 1.85 3.99 -7.42
CA SER A 229 1.80 2.55 -7.71
C SER A 229 0.50 1.90 -7.22
N GLN A 230 0.07 2.22 -6.00
CA GLN A 230 -1.18 1.73 -5.42
C GLN A 230 -2.40 2.28 -6.18
N GLN A 231 -2.38 3.53 -6.60
CA GLN A 231 -3.43 4.12 -7.43
C GLN A 231 -3.60 3.37 -8.76
N TYR A 232 -2.50 2.99 -9.40
CA TYR A 232 -2.54 2.17 -10.61
C TYR A 232 -3.13 0.79 -10.33
N LEU A 233 -2.66 0.11 -9.28
CA LEU A 233 -3.16 -1.22 -8.89
C LEU A 233 -4.66 -1.18 -8.58
N PHE A 234 -5.10 -0.18 -7.81
CA PHE A 234 -6.51 0.06 -7.51
C PHE A 234 -7.32 0.28 -8.79
N THR A 235 -6.84 1.16 -9.68
CA THR A 235 -7.49 1.45 -10.95
C THR A 235 -7.64 0.19 -11.81
N ARG A 236 -6.58 -0.62 -11.91
CA ARG A 236 -6.57 -1.89 -12.64
C ARG A 236 -7.58 -2.88 -12.06
N GLN A 237 -7.61 -3.04 -10.74
CA GLN A 237 -8.52 -3.95 -10.06
C GLN A 237 -9.99 -3.54 -10.22
N TYR A 238 -10.29 -2.24 -10.13
CA TYR A 238 -11.66 -1.74 -10.28
C TYR A 238 -12.12 -1.69 -11.75
N PHE A 239 -11.18 -1.64 -12.70
CA PHE A 239 -11.51 -1.70 -14.12
C PHE A 239 -12.14 -3.05 -14.48
N THR A 240 -11.55 -4.16 -14.01
CA THR A 240 -12.03 -5.52 -14.29
C THR A 240 -13.22 -5.93 -13.42
N ARG A 241 -13.41 -5.29 -12.27
CA ARG A 241 -14.51 -5.61 -11.34
C ARG A 241 -15.88 -5.24 -11.88
N SER A 242 -16.90 -6.00 -11.50
CA SER A 242 -18.31 -5.69 -11.78
C SER A 242 -18.71 -4.31 -11.22
N PRO A 243 -19.61 -3.57 -11.90
CA PRO A 243 -20.11 -2.28 -11.40
C PRO A 243 -20.96 -2.34 -10.13
N TYR A 244 -21.48 -3.51 -9.79
CA TYR A 244 -22.51 -3.69 -8.76
C TYR A 244 -21.91 -4.10 -7.40
N PHE A 245 -22.68 -3.90 -6.32
CA PHE A 245 -22.29 -4.26 -4.95
C PHE A 245 -22.34 -5.80 -4.72
N PRO A 246 -21.53 -6.40 -3.82
CA PRO A 246 -21.25 -7.85 -3.74
C PRO A 246 -22.44 -8.81 -3.93
N PRO A 247 -23.60 -8.70 -3.24
CA PRO A 247 -24.76 -9.58 -3.48
C PRO A 247 -25.28 -9.53 -4.93
N ILE A 248 -25.30 -8.36 -5.56
CA ILE A 248 -25.76 -8.19 -6.95
C ILE A 248 -24.62 -8.50 -7.93
N SER A 249 -23.37 -8.18 -7.55
CA SER A 249 -22.16 -8.51 -8.30
C SER A 249 -22.04 -10.01 -8.50
N LEU A 250 -22.20 -10.81 -7.44
CA LEU A 250 -22.09 -12.26 -7.52
C LEU A 250 -23.11 -12.86 -8.50
N ILE A 251 -24.35 -12.37 -8.50
CA ILE A 251 -25.37 -12.82 -9.47
C ILE A 251 -24.98 -12.43 -10.90
N TYR A 252 -24.49 -11.21 -11.10
CA TYR A 252 -24.00 -10.74 -12.40
C TYR A 252 -22.79 -11.54 -12.87
N ASP A 253 -21.84 -11.83 -11.98
CA ASP A 253 -20.61 -12.56 -12.26
C ASP A 253 -20.92 -14.03 -12.56
N ILE A 254 -21.85 -14.66 -11.83
CA ILE A 254 -22.37 -16.00 -12.12
C ILE A 254 -23.09 -16.00 -13.47
N TYR A 255 -23.97 -15.04 -13.74
CA TYR A 255 -24.65 -14.94 -15.04
C TYR A 255 -23.65 -14.76 -16.19
N HIS A 256 -22.65 -13.91 -16.01
CA HIS A 256 -21.58 -13.70 -16.98
C HIS A 256 -20.72 -14.95 -17.17
N LEU A 257 -20.39 -15.67 -16.10
CA LEU A 257 -19.65 -16.92 -16.14
C LEU A 257 -20.45 -18.02 -16.85
N CYS A 258 -21.74 -18.18 -16.52
CA CYS A 258 -22.65 -19.10 -17.20
C CYS A 258 -22.77 -18.75 -18.68
N ARG A 259 -22.91 -17.46 -19.02
CA ARG A 259 -22.94 -17.00 -20.41
C ARG A 259 -21.63 -17.29 -21.12
N ILE A 260 -20.48 -17.01 -20.50
CA ILE A 260 -19.16 -17.30 -21.07
C ILE A 260 -18.98 -18.80 -21.25
N ALA A 261 -19.41 -19.65 -20.31
CA ALA A 261 -19.39 -21.10 -20.45
C ALA A 261 -20.25 -21.57 -21.63
N ILE A 262 -21.48 -21.05 -21.77
CA ILE A 262 -22.37 -21.36 -22.90
C ILE A 262 -21.78 -20.85 -24.23
N PHE A 263 -21.16 -19.67 -24.25
CA PHE A 263 -20.54 -19.11 -25.45
C PHE A 263 -19.20 -19.79 -25.78
N ALA A 264 -18.40 -20.20 -24.79
CA ALA A 264 -17.15 -20.93 -25.00
C ALA A 264 -17.41 -22.28 -25.68
N VAL A 265 -18.49 -22.96 -25.29
CA VAL A 265 -18.99 -24.16 -25.96
C VAL A 265 -19.45 -23.86 -27.41
N ARG A 266 -19.94 -22.65 -27.71
CA ARG A 266 -20.45 -22.24 -29.03
C ARG A 266 -19.42 -21.56 -29.95
N ARG A 267 -18.32 -21.02 -29.43
CA ARG A 267 -17.43 -20.06 -30.12
C ARG A 267 -15.96 -20.49 -30.22
N ALA A 268 -15.68 -21.79 -30.15
CA ALA A 268 -14.37 -22.35 -30.55
C ALA A 268 -14.01 -22.12 -32.05
N LYS A 269 -14.92 -21.50 -32.83
CA LYS A 269 -14.67 -21.07 -34.20
C LYS A 269 -14.60 -19.53 -34.26
N VAL A 270 -13.40 -19.02 -34.54
CA VAL A 270 -13.07 -17.64 -34.92
C VAL A 270 -12.99 -16.63 -33.76
N PHE A 271 -11.81 -16.52 -33.15
CA PHE A 271 -11.33 -15.25 -32.59
C PHE A 271 -10.72 -14.42 -33.74
N LYS A 272 -11.44 -13.40 -34.20
CA LYS A 272 -10.87 -12.39 -35.10
C LYS A 272 -10.30 -11.29 -34.21
N ILE A 273 -8.97 -11.23 -34.13
CA ILE A 273 -8.24 -10.16 -33.44
C ILE A 273 -8.61 -8.85 -34.14
N ILE A 274 -9.06 -7.86 -33.37
CA ILE A 274 -9.41 -6.52 -33.89
C ILE A 274 -8.12 -5.92 -34.49
N PRO A 275 -8.12 -5.46 -35.76
CA PRO A 275 -6.92 -4.91 -36.38
C PRO A 275 -6.58 -3.56 -35.74
N ILE A 276 -5.47 -3.51 -35.02
CA ILE A 276 -4.93 -2.25 -34.49
C ILE A 276 -4.50 -1.38 -35.68
N ASN A 277 -4.91 -0.11 -35.69
CA ASN A 277 -4.59 0.82 -36.77
C ASN A 277 -3.07 1.02 -36.86
N LYS A 278 -2.45 0.45 -37.90
CA LYS A 278 -1.00 0.44 -38.10
C LYS A 278 -0.43 1.83 -38.34
N ASP A 279 -1.19 2.71 -38.98
CA ASP A 279 -0.76 4.08 -39.27
C ASP A 279 -0.70 4.91 -37.98
N LEU A 280 -1.68 4.72 -37.08
CA LEU A 280 -1.67 5.37 -35.78
C LEU A 280 -0.46 4.90 -34.94
N ILE A 281 -0.15 3.61 -34.94
CA ILE A 281 1.02 3.07 -34.23
C ILE A 281 2.31 3.69 -34.75
N LYS A 282 2.43 3.85 -36.07
CA LYS A 282 3.58 4.51 -36.68
C LYS A 282 3.72 5.96 -36.21
N ASP A 283 2.63 6.72 -36.23
CA ASP A 283 2.60 8.10 -35.70
C ASP A 283 3.05 8.14 -34.22
N TRP A 284 2.64 7.17 -33.38
CA TRP A 284 3.06 7.07 -31.97
C TRP A 284 4.57 6.80 -31.83
N TYR A 285 5.11 5.86 -32.59
CA TYR A 285 6.54 5.53 -32.53
C TYR A 285 7.42 6.69 -32.99
N GLU A 286 7.01 7.41 -34.04
CA GLU A 286 7.73 8.59 -34.52
C GLU A 286 7.73 9.71 -33.47
N PHE A 287 6.59 9.95 -32.80
CA PHE A 287 6.48 10.91 -31.71
C PHE A 287 7.35 10.52 -30.49
N GLU A 288 7.31 9.25 -30.09
CA GLU A 288 8.12 8.73 -28.98
C GLU A 288 9.62 8.88 -29.27
N GLY A 289 10.05 8.55 -30.50
CA GLY A 289 11.43 8.71 -30.94
C GLY A 289 11.89 10.17 -30.91
N ALA A 290 11.10 11.10 -31.46
CA ALA A 290 11.41 12.53 -31.44
C ALA A 290 11.51 13.10 -30.02
N SER A 291 10.54 12.77 -29.16
CA SER A 291 10.51 13.24 -27.77
C SER A 291 11.68 12.70 -26.94
N THR A 292 12.03 11.42 -27.14
CA THR A 292 13.16 10.78 -26.46
C THR A 292 14.48 11.42 -26.88
N TYR A 293 14.64 11.71 -28.19
CA TYR A 293 15.82 12.38 -28.71
C TYR A 293 16.00 13.78 -28.11
N GLU A 294 14.93 14.58 -28.07
CA GLU A 294 14.96 15.93 -27.51
C GLU A 294 15.36 15.92 -26.02
N TYR A 295 14.76 15.02 -25.23
CA TYR A 295 15.10 14.85 -23.82
C TYR A 295 16.56 14.40 -23.63
N ALA A 296 17.01 13.40 -24.39
CA ALA A 296 18.38 12.90 -24.29
C ALA A 296 19.40 13.98 -24.65
N HIS A 297 19.14 14.77 -25.70
CA HIS A 297 20.00 15.88 -26.11
C HIS A 297 20.06 16.99 -25.04
N ALA A 298 18.93 17.35 -24.43
CA ALA A 298 18.90 18.29 -23.32
C ALA A 298 19.68 17.79 -22.10
N GLN A 299 19.59 16.49 -21.80
CA GLN A 299 20.34 15.87 -20.71
C GLN A 299 21.86 15.85 -20.97
N VAL A 300 22.30 15.56 -22.20
CA VAL A 300 23.72 15.61 -22.58
C VAL A 300 24.28 17.01 -22.40
N LYS A 301 23.59 18.04 -22.87
CA LYS A 301 23.99 19.45 -22.65
C LYS A 301 24.14 19.79 -21.17
N ALA A 302 23.20 19.36 -20.34
CA ALA A 302 23.30 19.57 -18.89
C ALA A 302 24.48 18.80 -18.26
N SER A 303 24.79 17.60 -18.76
CA SER A 303 25.95 16.83 -18.33
C SER A 303 27.28 17.47 -18.77
N GLU A 304 27.33 18.08 -19.94
CA GLU A 304 28.49 18.86 -20.43
C GLU A 304 28.69 20.11 -19.57
N ALA A 305 27.63 20.83 -19.24
CA ALA A 305 27.70 21.94 -18.28
C ALA A 305 28.23 21.46 -16.92
N ALA A 306 27.77 20.31 -16.42
CA ALA A 306 28.26 19.73 -15.17
C ALA A 306 29.73 19.29 -15.21
N SER A 307 30.23 18.79 -16.34
CA SER A 307 31.65 18.41 -16.49
C SER A 307 32.56 19.64 -16.55
N MET A 308 32.10 20.72 -17.20
CA MET A 308 32.79 22.03 -17.18
C MET A 308 32.92 22.58 -15.75
N ILE A 309 31.86 22.44 -14.93
CA ILE A 309 31.88 22.78 -13.49
C ILE A 309 32.95 22.00 -12.74
N SER A 310 32.98 20.68 -12.94
CA SER A 310 33.93 19.81 -12.24
C SER A 310 35.38 20.10 -12.65
N SER A 311 35.63 20.39 -13.93
CA SER A 311 36.96 20.76 -14.42
C SER A 311 37.43 22.05 -13.79
N GLN A 312 36.62 23.11 -13.86
CA GLN A 312 36.97 24.40 -13.26
C GLN A 312 37.12 24.31 -11.73
N GLY A 313 36.30 23.50 -11.05
CA GLY A 313 36.46 23.20 -9.63
C GLY A 313 37.81 22.56 -9.28
N SER A 314 38.35 21.71 -10.16
CA SER A 314 39.68 21.11 -9.99
C SER A 314 40.81 22.13 -10.22
N ASP A 315 40.65 23.03 -11.18
CA ASP A 315 41.59 24.12 -11.43
C ASP A 315 41.64 25.08 -10.23
N LEU A 316 40.48 25.37 -9.62
CA LEU A 316 40.37 26.15 -8.39
C LEU A 316 41.10 25.53 -7.21
N TYR A 317 40.93 24.22 -7.03
CA TYR A 317 41.63 23.48 -5.99
C TYR A 317 43.15 23.54 -6.18
N ASN A 318 43.64 23.37 -7.41
CA ASN A 318 45.06 23.45 -7.74
C ASN A 318 45.64 24.86 -7.51
N ILE A 319 44.89 25.91 -7.87
CA ILE A 319 45.29 27.30 -7.63
C ILE A 319 45.32 27.62 -6.14
N ARG A 320 44.32 27.19 -5.36
CA ARG A 320 44.32 27.33 -3.89
C ARG A 320 45.53 26.61 -3.28
N LYS A 321 45.77 25.37 -3.67
CA LYS A 321 46.91 24.57 -3.17
C LYS A 321 48.24 25.24 -3.48
N ARG A 322 48.40 25.81 -4.68
CA ARG A 322 49.59 26.59 -5.06
C ARG A 322 49.78 27.81 -4.16
N LYS A 323 48.68 28.48 -3.80
CA LYS A 323 48.69 29.64 -2.90
C LYS A 323 48.97 29.28 -1.44
N GLU A 324 48.57 28.10 -0.97
CA GLU A 324 48.91 27.61 0.37
C GLU A 324 50.40 27.23 0.49
N THR A 325 51.07 26.95 -0.62
CA THR A 325 52.53 26.69 -0.66
C THR A 325 53.40 27.94 -0.86
N ASP A 326 52.83 29.06 -1.33
CA ASP A 326 53.57 30.31 -1.63
C ASP A 326 53.33 31.36 -0.52
N ASP A 327 54.26 31.46 0.45
CA ASP A 327 54.19 32.38 1.61
C ASP A 327 54.58 33.86 1.31
N ASN A 328 54.69 34.27 0.04
CA ASN A 328 55.34 35.54 -0.32
C ASN A 328 54.35 36.71 -0.58
N LYS A 329 54.61 37.86 0.07
CA LYS A 329 53.68 39.02 0.15
C LYS A 329 53.47 39.79 -1.18
N ASN A 330 54.29 39.56 -2.21
CA ASN A 330 54.19 40.22 -3.53
C ASN A 330 53.17 39.55 -4.48
N ASP A 331 52.67 38.35 -4.17
CA ASP A 331 51.75 37.59 -5.02
C ASP A 331 50.26 37.97 -4.85
N SER A 332 49.96 38.92 -3.96
CA SER A 332 48.59 39.36 -3.65
C SER A 332 47.86 39.96 -4.87
N LYS A 333 48.52 40.77 -5.70
CA LYS A 333 47.89 41.38 -6.89
C LYS A 333 47.59 40.38 -8.00
N ASN A 334 48.52 39.46 -8.28
CA ASN A 334 48.29 38.37 -9.25
C ASN A 334 47.23 37.40 -8.73
N SER A 335 47.18 37.18 -7.42
CA SER A 335 46.14 36.38 -6.77
C SER A 335 44.74 37.02 -6.83
N ILE A 336 44.64 38.34 -6.74
CA ILE A 336 43.36 39.05 -6.86
C ILE A 336 42.86 39.01 -8.30
N CYS A 337 43.75 39.17 -9.27
CA CYS A 337 43.42 39.06 -10.69
C CYS A 337 42.96 37.65 -11.08
N SER A 338 43.63 36.60 -10.57
CA SER A 338 43.18 35.21 -10.80
C SER A 338 41.87 34.90 -10.08
N LEU A 339 41.65 35.41 -8.87
CA LEU A 339 40.38 35.26 -8.14
C LEU A 339 39.22 36.02 -8.79
N GLN A 340 39.46 37.20 -9.38
CA GLN A 340 38.44 37.91 -10.16
C GLN A 340 38.08 37.14 -11.42
N LYS A 341 39.08 36.63 -12.16
CA LYS A 341 38.86 35.79 -13.33
C LYS A 341 38.03 34.53 -13.01
N ILE A 342 38.33 33.91 -11.88
CA ILE A 342 37.59 32.78 -11.32
C ILE A 342 36.14 33.15 -10.98
N GLN A 343 35.93 34.33 -10.38
CA GLN A 343 34.60 34.79 -10.02
C GLN A 343 33.76 35.05 -11.26
N ASP A 344 34.37 35.63 -12.30
CA ASP A 344 33.75 35.85 -13.60
C ASP A 344 33.43 34.52 -14.31
N ASP A 345 34.34 33.54 -14.24
CA ASP A 345 34.13 32.19 -14.78
C ASP A 345 32.99 31.46 -14.05
N LEU A 346 32.91 31.57 -12.71
CA LEU A 346 31.83 31.01 -11.90
C LEU A 346 30.48 31.69 -12.17
N THR A 347 30.45 32.98 -12.45
CA THR A 347 29.21 33.69 -12.82
C THR A 347 28.71 33.26 -14.19
N ASN A 348 29.60 33.17 -15.20
CA ASN A 348 29.25 32.69 -16.54
C ASN A 348 28.74 31.25 -16.52
N LEU A 349 29.34 30.43 -15.65
CA LEU A 349 28.97 29.04 -15.50
C LEU A 349 27.63 28.86 -14.76
N LYS A 350 27.34 29.69 -13.76
CA LYS A 350 26.03 29.71 -13.11
C LYS A 350 24.95 30.08 -14.11
N GLU A 351 25.22 31.05 -14.98
CA GLU A 351 24.31 31.43 -16.07
C GLU A 351 24.10 30.28 -17.07
N SER A 352 25.16 29.59 -17.50
CA SER A 352 25.07 28.40 -18.37
C SER A 352 24.27 27.25 -17.75
N PHE A 353 24.40 27.02 -16.43
CA PHE A 353 23.62 26.02 -15.71
C PHE A 353 22.15 26.42 -15.58
N GLU A 354 21.87 27.68 -15.24
CA GLU A 354 20.51 28.19 -15.22
C GLU A 354 19.85 28.12 -16.60
N GLU A 355 20.61 28.40 -17.67
CA GLU A 355 20.15 28.27 -19.05
C GLU A 355 19.85 26.83 -19.42
N SER A 356 20.74 25.88 -19.10
CA SER A 356 20.51 24.45 -19.31
C SER A 356 19.27 23.96 -18.56
N ARG A 357 19.08 24.40 -17.31
CA ARG A 357 17.90 24.08 -16.50
C ARG A 357 16.62 24.66 -17.10
N ARG A 358 16.66 25.88 -17.66
CA ARG A 358 15.54 26.49 -18.40
C ARG A 358 15.23 25.70 -19.66
N GLN A 359 16.24 25.35 -20.47
CA GLN A 359 16.07 24.54 -21.68
C GLN A 359 15.40 23.19 -21.38
N ILE A 360 15.78 22.50 -20.29
CA ILE A 360 15.14 21.25 -19.87
C ILE A 360 13.67 21.46 -19.49
N ASN A 361 13.37 22.52 -18.73
CA ASN A 361 12.00 22.82 -18.34
C ASN A 361 11.14 23.20 -19.54
N ASP A 362 11.69 23.98 -20.48
CA ASP A 362 11.02 24.40 -21.70
C ASP A 362 10.74 23.18 -22.60
N ALA A 363 11.73 22.31 -22.82
CA ALA A 363 11.54 21.05 -23.53
C ALA A 363 10.46 20.17 -22.86
N LEU A 364 10.48 20.05 -21.53
CA LEU A 364 9.43 19.33 -20.78
C LEU A 364 8.04 19.95 -20.97
N THR A 365 7.93 21.27 -21.02
CA THR A 365 6.64 21.94 -21.28
C THR A 365 6.18 21.75 -22.72
N GLN A 366 7.08 21.84 -23.69
CA GLN A 366 6.79 21.60 -25.11
C GLN A 366 6.34 20.14 -25.33
N ILE A 367 7.02 19.17 -24.73
CA ILE A 367 6.63 17.76 -24.77
C ILE A 367 5.25 17.55 -24.14
N LYS A 368 4.94 18.20 -23.01
CA LYS A 368 3.62 18.11 -22.39
C LYS A 368 2.52 18.70 -23.27
N GLN A 369 2.81 19.79 -23.96
CA GLN A 369 1.86 20.45 -24.86
C GLN A 369 1.64 19.63 -26.14
N SER A 370 2.70 19.17 -26.78
CA SER A 370 2.62 18.32 -27.98
C SER A 370 1.92 16.99 -27.68
N LEU A 371 2.15 16.40 -26.50
CA LEU A 371 1.41 15.24 -26.02
C LEU A 371 -0.10 15.55 -25.88
N ALA A 372 -0.47 16.73 -25.38
CA ALA A 372 -1.86 17.13 -25.23
C ALA A 372 -2.54 17.33 -26.60
N GLU A 373 -1.86 17.96 -27.55
CA GLU A 373 -2.33 18.18 -28.93
C GLU A 373 -2.46 16.85 -29.68
N PHE A 374 -1.46 15.96 -29.57
CA PHE A 374 -1.50 14.62 -30.16
C PHE A 374 -2.61 13.75 -29.57
N LYS A 375 -2.85 13.86 -28.26
CA LYS A 375 -3.99 13.21 -27.59
C LYS A 375 -5.32 13.70 -28.14
N GLN A 376 -5.48 14.99 -28.44
CA GLN A 376 -6.69 15.50 -29.09
C GLN A 376 -6.81 15.00 -30.53
N HIS A 377 -5.72 15.00 -31.30
CA HIS A 377 -5.72 14.53 -32.68
C HIS A 377 -6.05 13.03 -32.81
N SER A 378 -5.45 12.19 -31.98
CA SER A 378 -5.73 10.75 -31.91
C SER A 378 -7.19 10.47 -31.51
N THR A 379 -7.77 11.21 -30.56
CA THR A 379 -9.20 11.06 -30.22
C THR A 379 -10.14 11.48 -31.35
N THR A 380 -9.67 12.29 -32.29
CA THR A 380 -10.44 12.75 -33.46
C THR A 380 -10.32 11.76 -34.62
N LYS A 381 -9.14 11.16 -34.85
CA LYS A 381 -8.93 10.07 -35.83
C LYS A 381 -9.63 8.75 -35.46
N VAL A 382 -9.85 8.49 -34.17
CA VAL A 382 -10.50 7.27 -33.65
C VAL A 382 -12.04 7.37 -33.66
N LYS A 383 -12.61 8.57 -33.66
CA LYS A 383 -14.07 8.79 -33.82
C LYS A 383 -14.45 8.70 -35.29
#